data_AF-A0A2S8RPP8-F1
#
_entry.id   AF-A0A2S8RPP8-F1
#
_cell.length_a   1.000
_cell.length_b   1.000
_cell.length_c   1.000
_cell.angle_alpha   90.00
_cell.angle_beta   90.00
_cell.angle_gamma   90.00
#
_symmetry.space_group_name_H-M   'P 1'
#
loop_
_entity.id
_entity.type
_entity.pdbx_description
1 polymer ?
#
loop_
_entity_poly.entity_id
_entity_poly.type
_entity_poly.pdbx_seq_one_letter_code
_entity_poly.pdbx_strand_id
1 'polypeptide(L)'
;MNDTYPSRRQLDKPQEKRSLLERLTDFISPEPDSRAELLEILQDAHERNLIDADSLSMIEGVFQVSELSARDIMVPRAQMDAINIADSPAEFIPYVLEKAHSRYPVFEGNRDNIIGVLLAKDLLRYYAEEEFDVRGMLRPAVFIPESKRLNVLLHDFRVNRNHLAVVVDEYGGVAGLITIEDVLEQIVGDIEDEYDFDEESGNIIASPDGRFRVRALTEIEQFNEAFGTDYPDDEVDTIGGLVTHHFGRVPHRGEKVRLDDLIFEILRGDARQIHMLLVRRDPLAGQREREAQHVQT
;
A
#
# COMPACT_ATOMS: atom_id res chain seq x y z
N MET A 1 24.67 50.17 38.34
CA MET A 1 25.07 48.98 37.57
C MET A 1 23.82 48.59 36.77
N ASN A 2 23.50 49.27 35.67
CA ASN A 2 24.09 49.16 34.33
C ASN A 2 24.56 47.75 34.03
N ASP A 3 23.66 46.93 33.49
CA ASP A 3 24.04 46.02 32.42
C ASP A 3 22.96 46.02 31.34
N THR A 4 23.45 46.33 30.14
CA THR A 4 22.74 46.69 28.94
C THR A 4 22.71 45.45 28.07
N TYR A 5 21.53 44.98 27.65
CA TYR A 5 21.42 43.97 26.61
C TYR A 5 22.05 44.54 25.32
N PRO A 6 22.95 43.80 24.63
CA PRO A 6 23.38 44.23 23.31
C PRO A 6 22.23 43.96 22.34
N SER A 7 21.65 45.03 21.78
CA SER A 7 20.76 44.95 20.63
C SER A 7 21.48 44.23 19.50
N ARG A 8 20.94 43.06 19.10
CA ARG A 8 21.41 42.29 17.96
C ARG A 8 21.21 43.16 16.71
N ARG A 9 22.30 43.72 16.18
CA ARG A 9 22.32 44.39 14.87
C ARG A 9 21.69 43.44 13.85
N GLN A 10 20.55 43.82 13.28
CA GLN A 10 20.13 43.31 11.98
C GLN A 10 21.26 43.65 11.01
N LEU A 11 21.96 42.61 10.54
CA LEU A 11 22.76 42.70 9.34
C LEU A 11 21.76 42.80 8.18
N ASP A 12 21.43 44.03 7.79
CA ASP A 12 20.83 44.28 6.48
C ASP A 12 21.78 43.72 5.44
N LYS A 13 21.45 42.54 4.90
CA LYS A 13 22.08 42.06 3.67
C LYS A 13 21.77 43.08 2.59
N PRO A 14 22.76 43.56 1.81
CA PRO A 14 22.46 44.39 0.66
C PRO A 14 21.50 43.63 -0.26
N GLN A 15 20.36 44.21 -0.58
CA GLN A 15 19.55 43.76 -1.72
C GLN A 15 20.37 44.03 -2.99
N GLU A 16 21.20 43.06 -3.38
CA GLU A 16 21.78 43.05 -4.72
C GLU A 16 20.62 43.00 -5.72
N LYS A 17 20.53 44.07 -6.52
CA LYS A 17 19.56 44.15 -7.61
C LYS A 17 19.91 43.05 -8.61
N ARG A 18 19.13 41.97 -8.60
CA ARG A 18 19.24 40.82 -9.52
C ARG A 18 19.49 41.30 -10.94
N SER A 19 20.51 40.74 -11.57
CA SER A 19 20.96 41.15 -12.91
C SER A 19 19.89 40.83 -13.94
N LEU A 20 19.76 41.66 -14.98
CA LEU A 20 18.85 41.39 -16.11
C LEU A 20 19.15 40.04 -16.80
N LEU A 21 20.38 39.52 -16.63
CA LEU A 21 20.79 38.21 -17.11
C LEU A 21 20.21 37.06 -16.26
N GLU A 22 20.09 37.24 -14.93
CA GLU A 22 19.46 36.25 -14.04
C GLU A 22 17.96 36.13 -14.32
N ARG A 23 17.29 37.26 -14.65
CA ARG A 23 15.90 37.25 -15.10
C ARG A 23 15.69 36.59 -16.46
N LEU A 24 16.74 36.52 -17.28
CA LEU A 24 16.71 35.87 -18.59
C LEU A 24 16.96 34.36 -18.47
N THR A 25 17.75 33.91 -17.48
CA THR A 25 17.94 32.49 -17.18
C THR A 25 16.69 31.85 -16.60
N ASP A 26 15.92 32.56 -15.78
CA ASP A 26 14.61 32.11 -15.27
C ASP A 26 13.59 31.85 -16.39
N PHE A 27 13.77 32.51 -17.55
CA PHE A 27 12.92 32.31 -18.73
C PHE A 27 13.34 31.09 -19.59
N ILE A 28 14.57 30.60 -19.41
CA ILE A 28 15.17 29.54 -20.24
C ILE A 28 15.22 28.20 -19.49
N SER A 29 15.18 28.21 -18.16
CA SER A 29 15.02 27.02 -17.33
C SER A 29 14.07 27.34 -16.19
N PRO A 30 12.73 27.28 -16.42
CA PRO A 30 11.78 27.48 -15.36
C PRO A 30 12.03 26.42 -14.27
N GLU A 31 12.32 26.88 -13.06
CA GLU A 31 12.26 26.02 -11.89
C GLU A 31 10.80 25.54 -11.73
N PRO A 32 10.56 24.27 -11.38
CA PRO A 32 9.19 23.79 -11.21
C PRO A 32 8.51 24.54 -10.07
N ASP A 33 7.41 25.23 -10.38
CA ASP A 33 6.64 26.01 -9.40
C ASP A 33 5.54 25.17 -8.73
N SER A 34 5.29 23.97 -9.25
CA SER A 34 4.29 23.04 -8.75
C SER A 34 4.80 21.61 -8.66
N ARG A 35 4.14 20.80 -7.81
CA ARG A 35 4.41 19.35 -7.73
C ARG A 35 4.15 18.66 -9.07
N ALA A 36 3.15 19.10 -9.83
CA ALA A 36 2.83 18.55 -11.15
C ALA A 36 3.99 18.78 -12.13
N GLU A 37 4.50 20.00 -12.21
CA GLU A 37 5.67 20.33 -13.04
C GLU A 37 6.92 19.55 -12.62
N LEU A 38 7.15 19.39 -11.31
CA LEU A 38 8.27 18.59 -10.83
C LEU A 38 8.14 17.11 -11.23
N LEU A 39 6.93 16.55 -11.19
CA LEU A 39 6.68 15.19 -11.66
C LEU A 39 6.87 15.06 -13.17
N GLU A 40 6.46 16.04 -13.97
CA GLU A 40 6.72 16.06 -15.42
C GLU A 40 8.23 16.05 -15.72
N ILE A 41 9.03 16.83 -14.97
CA ILE A 41 10.49 16.83 -15.11
C ILE A 41 11.08 15.46 -14.76
N LEU A 42 10.58 14.81 -13.70
CA LEU A 42 11.02 13.48 -13.30
C LEU A 42 10.63 12.41 -14.33
N GLN A 43 9.44 12.52 -14.93
CA GLN A 43 9.00 11.65 -16.02
C GLN A 43 9.87 11.82 -17.28
N ASP A 44 10.19 13.05 -17.69
CA ASP A 44 11.13 13.31 -18.77
C ASP A 44 12.56 12.79 -18.44
N ALA A 45 12.98 12.86 -17.17
CA ALA A 45 14.22 12.22 -16.74
C ALA A 45 14.18 10.69 -16.88
N HIS A 46 13.04 10.05 -16.60
CA HIS A 46 12.86 8.61 -16.80
C HIS A 46 12.85 8.22 -18.28
N GLU A 47 12.15 8.96 -19.15
CA GLU A 47 12.12 8.72 -20.61
C GLU A 47 13.52 8.83 -21.23
N ARG A 48 14.36 9.71 -20.68
CA ARG A 48 15.78 9.86 -21.06
C ARG A 48 16.71 8.85 -20.38
N ASN A 49 16.18 7.89 -19.62
CA ASN A 49 16.91 6.86 -18.88
C ASN A 49 17.90 7.42 -17.83
N LEU A 50 17.60 8.58 -17.24
CA LEU A 50 18.39 9.16 -16.14
C LEU A 50 17.98 8.61 -14.77
N ILE A 51 16.73 8.15 -14.66
CA ILE A 51 16.18 7.43 -13.50
C ILE A 51 15.43 6.20 -14.01
N ASP A 52 15.46 5.12 -13.25
CA ASP A 52 14.67 3.93 -13.52
C ASP A 52 13.21 4.09 -13.07
N ALA A 53 12.35 3.16 -13.49
CA ALA A 53 10.91 3.22 -13.22
C ALA A 53 10.60 3.05 -11.72
N ASP A 54 11.36 2.21 -11.02
CA ASP A 54 11.15 1.95 -9.60
C ASP A 54 11.51 3.18 -8.76
N SER A 55 12.62 3.84 -9.10
CA SER A 55 13.02 5.12 -8.52
C SER A 55 11.96 6.20 -8.73
N LEU A 56 11.41 6.31 -9.94
CA LEU A 56 10.33 7.27 -10.23
C LEU A 56 9.08 6.97 -9.39
N SER A 57 8.65 5.70 -9.35
CA SER A 57 7.51 5.25 -8.54
C SER A 57 7.70 5.55 -7.05
N MET A 58 8.89 5.30 -6.52
CA MET A 58 9.22 5.61 -5.13
C MET A 58 9.13 7.11 -4.84
N ILE A 59 9.63 7.95 -5.75
CA ILE A 59 9.54 9.41 -5.60
C ILE A 59 8.07 9.87 -5.62
N GLU A 60 7.25 9.33 -6.52
CA GLU A 60 5.80 9.59 -6.56
C GLU A 60 5.12 9.20 -5.24
N GLY A 61 5.44 8.03 -4.70
CA GLY A 61 4.96 7.54 -3.41
C GLY A 61 5.37 8.43 -2.22
N VAL A 62 6.60 8.96 -2.20
CA VAL A 62 7.03 9.94 -1.18
C VAL A 62 6.11 11.16 -1.18
N PHE A 63 5.77 11.69 -2.35
CA PHE A 63 4.86 12.82 -2.41
C PHE A 63 3.41 12.43 -2.05
N GLN A 64 2.97 11.20 -2.30
CA GLN A 64 1.66 10.72 -1.86
C GLN A 64 1.56 10.70 -0.33
N VAL A 65 2.57 10.15 0.34
CA VAL A 65 2.67 10.11 1.81
C VAL A 65 2.61 11.50 2.47
N SER A 66 3.04 12.57 1.79
CA SER A 66 2.91 13.92 2.35
C SER A 66 1.47 14.44 2.39
N GLU A 67 0.57 13.90 1.55
CA GLU A 67 -0.84 14.32 1.46
C GLU A 67 -1.79 13.41 2.25
N LEU A 68 -1.43 12.14 2.43
CA LEU A 68 -2.24 11.18 3.16
C LEU A 68 -2.17 11.37 4.68
N SER A 69 -3.21 10.89 5.33
CA SER A 69 -3.38 10.83 6.78
C SER A 69 -3.64 9.40 7.27
N ALA A 70 -3.54 9.17 8.58
CA ALA A 70 -3.69 7.85 9.18
C ALA A 70 -5.03 7.19 8.80
N ARG A 71 -6.13 7.95 8.74
CA ARG A 71 -7.45 7.43 8.36
C ARG A 71 -7.49 6.81 6.95
N ASP A 72 -6.60 7.27 6.05
CA ASP A 72 -6.68 6.91 4.64
C ASP A 72 -6.12 5.51 4.38
N ILE A 73 -5.25 5.00 5.27
CA ILE A 73 -4.59 3.69 5.13
C ILE A 73 -4.64 2.81 6.38
N MET A 74 -5.25 3.26 7.49
CA MET A 74 -5.33 2.44 8.70
C MET A 74 -6.10 1.13 8.47
N VAL A 75 -5.71 0.08 9.19
CA VAL A 75 -6.52 -1.13 9.32
C VAL A 75 -7.72 -0.81 10.21
N PRO A 76 -8.97 -0.87 9.71
CA PRO A 76 -10.15 -0.52 10.50
C PRO A 76 -10.32 -1.44 11.70
N ARG A 77 -10.93 -0.93 12.79
CA ARG A 77 -11.17 -1.69 14.04
C ARG A 77 -11.76 -3.09 13.84
N ALA A 78 -12.70 -3.22 12.92
CA ALA A 78 -13.37 -4.48 12.62
C ALA A 78 -12.43 -5.55 12.03
N GLN A 79 -11.33 -5.13 11.41
CA GLN A 79 -10.32 -5.97 10.77
C GLN A 79 -9.06 -6.14 11.63
N MET A 80 -8.97 -5.46 12.77
CA MET A 80 -7.83 -5.59 13.67
C MET A 80 -7.76 -6.99 14.27
N ASP A 81 -6.64 -7.67 14.03
CA ASP A 81 -6.27 -8.85 14.79
C ASP A 81 -5.72 -8.43 16.16
N ALA A 82 -6.41 -8.81 17.23
CA ALA A 82 -6.11 -8.34 18.59
C ALA A 82 -6.33 -9.45 19.62
N ILE A 83 -5.57 -9.40 20.72
CA ILE A 83 -5.59 -10.43 21.77
C ILE A 83 -6.33 -9.90 23.00
N ASN A 84 -7.22 -10.71 23.57
CA ASN A 84 -7.82 -10.43 24.86
C ASN A 84 -6.88 -10.89 25.98
N ILE A 85 -6.52 -9.99 26.90
CA ILE A 85 -5.62 -10.34 28.01
C ILE A 85 -6.20 -11.40 28.97
N ALA A 86 -7.53 -11.56 28.98
CA ALA A 86 -8.19 -12.56 29.81
C ALA A 86 -8.08 -13.98 29.25
N ASP A 87 -7.71 -14.14 27.96
CA ASP A 87 -7.53 -15.44 27.34
C ASP A 87 -6.17 -16.02 27.76
N SER A 88 -6.13 -17.33 27.98
CA SER A 88 -4.88 -18.00 28.32
C SER A 88 -3.93 -18.07 27.12
N PRO A 89 -2.59 -18.10 27.34
CA PRO A 89 -1.62 -18.27 26.26
C PRO A 89 -1.92 -19.46 25.35
N ALA A 90 -2.39 -20.58 25.90
CA ALA A 90 -2.76 -21.76 25.13
C ALA A 90 -3.92 -21.51 24.14
N GLU A 91 -4.80 -20.53 24.41
CA GLU A 91 -5.94 -20.18 23.56
C GLU A 91 -5.55 -19.20 22.45
N PHE A 92 -4.76 -18.17 22.75
CA PHE A 92 -4.42 -17.14 21.76
C PHE A 92 -3.14 -17.44 20.95
N ILE A 93 -2.22 -18.30 21.42
CA ILE A 93 -1.03 -18.66 20.64
C ILE A 93 -1.39 -19.29 19.29
N PRO A 94 -2.34 -20.25 19.18
CA PRO A 94 -2.78 -20.77 17.89
C PRO A 94 -3.28 -19.67 16.94
N TYR A 95 -4.03 -18.69 17.46
CA TYR A 95 -4.49 -17.54 16.70
C TYR A 95 -3.32 -16.66 16.21
N VAL A 96 -2.32 -16.41 17.06
CA VAL A 96 -1.11 -15.67 16.68
C VAL A 96 -0.32 -16.39 15.58
N LEU A 97 -0.24 -17.71 15.63
CA LEU A 97 0.43 -18.52 14.61
C LEU A 97 -0.34 -18.51 13.29
N GLU A 98 -1.67 -18.56 13.33
CA GLU A 98 -2.53 -18.47 12.14
C GLU A 98 -2.39 -17.12 11.44
N LYS A 99 -2.40 -16.03 12.21
CA LYS A 99 -2.35 -14.67 11.67
C LYS A 99 -0.94 -14.21 11.28
N ALA A 100 0.09 -14.82 11.86
CA ALA A 100 1.50 -14.60 11.53
C ALA A 100 2.00 -13.13 11.60
N HIS A 101 1.27 -12.23 12.25
CA HIS A 101 1.74 -10.85 12.47
C HIS A 101 2.86 -10.79 13.49
N SER A 102 3.72 -9.78 13.37
CA SER A 102 4.80 -9.54 14.33
C SER A 102 4.34 -8.89 15.64
N ARG A 103 3.21 -8.17 15.61
CA ARG A 103 2.70 -7.34 16.73
C ARG A 103 1.19 -7.43 16.80
N TYR A 104 0.66 -7.53 18.02
CA TYR A 104 -0.77 -7.61 18.29
C TYR A 104 -1.16 -6.57 19.34
N PRO A 105 -2.16 -5.71 19.07
CA PRO A 105 -2.83 -4.95 20.12
C PRO A 105 -3.44 -5.91 21.14
N VAL A 106 -3.28 -5.57 22.42
CA VAL A 106 -3.87 -6.35 23.52
C VAL A 106 -4.91 -5.49 24.21
N PHE A 107 -6.12 -6.04 24.38
CA PHE A 107 -7.24 -5.35 25.00
C PHE A 107 -7.72 -6.05 26.27
N GLU A 108 -8.42 -5.30 27.13
CA GLU A 108 -9.04 -5.83 28.34
C GLU A 108 -10.52 -5.47 28.41
N GLY A 109 -11.37 -6.50 28.44
CA GLY A 109 -12.82 -6.35 28.48
C GLY A 109 -13.41 -5.89 27.14
N ASN A 110 -13.32 -4.60 26.84
CA ASN A 110 -13.76 -4.04 25.56
C ASN A 110 -12.57 -3.92 24.59
N ARG A 111 -12.80 -4.20 23.30
CA ARG A 111 -11.82 -4.01 22.21
C ARG A 111 -11.35 -2.56 22.04
N ASP A 112 -12.10 -1.58 22.56
CA ASP A 112 -11.67 -0.18 22.59
C ASP A 112 -10.62 0.09 23.69
N ASN A 113 -10.53 -0.78 24.69
CA ASN A 113 -9.63 -0.64 25.80
C ASN A 113 -8.30 -1.37 25.51
N ILE A 114 -7.49 -0.79 24.63
CA ILE A 114 -6.14 -1.30 24.34
C ILE A 114 -5.20 -0.97 25.51
N ILE A 115 -4.66 -2.00 26.15
CA ILE A 115 -3.77 -1.89 27.30
C ILE A 115 -2.28 -1.96 26.91
N GLY A 116 -1.97 -2.38 25.68
CA GLY A 116 -0.60 -2.44 25.18
C GLY A 116 -0.47 -3.20 23.86
N VAL A 117 0.77 -3.47 23.48
CA VAL A 117 1.14 -4.23 22.28
C VAL A 117 2.01 -5.41 22.68
N LEU A 118 1.62 -6.61 22.27
CA LEU A 118 2.39 -7.83 22.41
C LEU A 118 3.20 -8.07 21.14
N LEU A 119 4.48 -8.44 21.28
CA LEU A 119 5.30 -8.87 20.15
C LEU A 119 5.25 -10.38 20.07
N ALA A 120 4.94 -10.93 18.90
CA ALA A 120 4.80 -12.37 18.70
C ALA A 120 6.09 -13.13 19.09
N LYS A 121 7.26 -12.55 18.80
CA LYS A 121 8.55 -13.14 19.18
C LYS A 121 8.74 -13.30 20.70
N ASP A 122 8.07 -12.49 21.51
CA ASP A 122 8.20 -12.57 22.97
C ASP A 122 7.44 -13.80 23.52
N LEU A 123 6.53 -14.40 22.71
CA LEU A 123 5.89 -15.68 22.99
C LEU A 123 6.88 -16.86 23.00
N LEU A 124 8.07 -16.72 22.42
CA LEU A 124 9.11 -17.76 22.50
C LEU A 124 9.50 -18.07 23.96
N ARG A 125 9.32 -17.11 24.87
CA ARG A 125 9.58 -17.30 26.31
C ARG A 125 8.61 -18.26 26.97
N TYR A 126 7.40 -18.41 26.42
CA TYR A 126 6.37 -19.31 26.94
C TYR A 126 6.86 -20.76 27.06
N TYR A 127 7.73 -21.18 26.13
CA TYR A 127 8.29 -22.53 26.11
C TYR A 127 9.58 -22.68 26.93
N ALA A 128 10.15 -21.57 27.42
CA ALA A 128 11.44 -21.55 28.10
C ALA A 128 11.34 -21.26 29.61
N GLU A 129 10.29 -20.56 30.05
CA GLU A 129 10.11 -20.09 31.44
C GLU A 129 8.94 -20.83 32.13
N GLU A 130 9.06 -21.10 33.44
CA GLU A 130 8.00 -21.77 34.22
C GLU A 130 6.80 -20.87 34.52
N GLU A 131 7.02 -19.55 34.60
CA GLU A 131 5.98 -18.53 34.79
C GLU A 131 5.95 -17.59 33.57
N PHE A 132 4.79 -17.43 32.95
CA PHE A 132 4.62 -16.60 31.76
C PHE A 132 3.62 -15.46 32.01
N ASP A 133 4.15 -14.29 32.34
CA ASP A 133 3.36 -13.08 32.55
C ASP A 133 3.21 -12.27 31.25
N VAL A 134 2.09 -12.48 30.55
CA VAL A 134 1.72 -11.72 29.34
C VAL A 134 1.70 -10.22 29.61
N ARG A 135 1.18 -9.80 30.77
CA ARG A 135 0.94 -8.40 31.10
C ARG A 135 2.25 -7.64 31.29
N GLY A 136 3.23 -8.27 31.94
CA GLY A 136 4.58 -7.75 32.11
C GLY A 136 5.38 -7.60 30.81
N MET A 137 5.00 -8.29 29.74
CA MET A 137 5.65 -8.20 28.42
C MET A 137 5.03 -7.15 27.50
N LEU A 138 3.86 -6.61 27.83
CA LEU A 138 3.19 -5.63 26.98
C LEU A 138 4.03 -4.37 26.86
N ARG A 139 4.20 -3.91 25.62
CA ARG A 139 4.77 -2.59 25.35
C ARG A 139 3.68 -1.53 25.38
N PRO A 140 3.99 -0.29 25.79
CA PRO A 140 3.03 0.81 25.74
C PRO A 140 2.49 1.00 24.31
N ALA A 141 1.16 1.06 24.18
CA ALA A 141 0.52 1.43 22.92
C ALA A 141 0.66 2.94 22.70
N VAL A 142 0.96 3.34 21.46
CA VAL A 142 0.95 4.75 21.04
C VAL A 142 -0.38 5.04 20.36
N PHE A 143 -1.06 6.07 20.82
CA PHE A 143 -2.35 6.50 20.26
C PHE A 143 -2.17 7.75 19.40
N ILE A 144 -2.80 7.77 18.23
CA ILE A 144 -2.75 8.90 17.29
C ILE A 144 -4.15 9.22 16.77
N PRO A 145 -4.45 10.49 16.43
CA PRO A 145 -5.71 10.83 15.79
C PRO A 145 -5.73 10.39 14.32
N GLU A 146 -6.93 10.12 13.80
CA GLU A 146 -7.19 9.83 12.38
C GLU A 146 -6.58 10.85 11.40
N SER A 147 -6.54 12.12 11.80
CA SER A 147 -6.05 13.24 10.98
C SER A 147 -4.53 13.38 10.92
N LYS A 148 -3.76 12.53 11.63
CA LYS A 148 -2.31 12.62 11.66
C LYS A 148 -1.73 12.30 10.28
N ARG A 149 -0.94 13.22 9.70
CA ARG A 149 -0.31 13.04 8.38
C ARG A 149 0.73 11.91 8.40
N LEU A 150 0.81 11.15 7.31
CA LEU A 150 1.68 9.98 7.23
C LEU A 150 3.17 10.33 7.23
N ASN A 151 3.58 11.44 6.60
CA ASN A 151 4.97 11.91 6.67
C ASN A 151 5.44 12.21 8.10
N VAL A 152 4.56 12.74 8.94
CA VAL A 152 4.82 12.98 10.37
C VAL A 152 4.83 11.65 11.14
N LEU A 153 3.89 10.76 10.84
CA LEU A 153 3.82 9.43 11.47
C LEU A 153 5.06 8.58 11.16
N LEU A 154 5.54 8.57 9.91
CA LEU A 154 6.76 7.86 9.51
C LEU A 154 7.99 8.36 10.27
N HIS A 155 8.11 9.68 10.45
CA HIS A 155 9.14 10.26 11.28
C HIS A 155 9.04 9.78 12.74
N ASP A 156 7.83 9.78 13.31
CA ASP A 156 7.61 9.34 14.69
C ASP A 156 7.92 7.86 14.89
N PHE A 157 7.58 7.00 13.94
CA PHE A 157 7.94 5.58 13.98
C PHE A 157 9.46 5.39 13.98
N ARG A 158 10.19 6.12 13.12
CA ARG A 158 11.65 6.07 13.04
C ARG A 158 12.35 6.56 14.31
N VAL A 159 11.89 7.68 14.88
CA VAL A 159 12.51 8.27 16.07
C VAL A 159 12.22 7.46 17.33
N ASN A 160 10.97 7.05 17.51
CA ASN A 160 10.55 6.36 18.73
C ASN A 160 10.80 4.85 18.69
N ARG A 161 11.22 4.29 17.53
CA ARG A 161 11.38 2.85 17.30
C ARG A 161 10.14 2.05 17.67
N ASN A 162 8.97 2.66 17.48
CA ASN A 162 7.68 2.01 17.57
C ASN A 162 7.15 1.81 16.16
N HIS A 163 6.58 0.65 15.88
CA HIS A 163 6.19 0.23 14.52
C HIS A 163 4.67 -0.02 14.42
N LEU A 164 3.92 0.20 15.50
CA LEU A 164 2.47 0.08 15.52
C LEU A 164 1.88 1.23 16.35
N ALA A 165 0.89 1.91 15.80
CA ALA A 165 0.09 2.91 16.48
C ALA A 165 -1.39 2.54 16.42
N VAL A 166 -2.12 2.81 17.49
CA VAL A 166 -3.57 2.68 17.56
C VAL A 166 -4.17 4.02 17.14
N VAL A 167 -5.07 3.99 16.17
CA VAL A 167 -5.76 5.18 15.68
C VAL A 167 -7.03 5.38 16.49
N VAL A 168 -7.27 6.60 16.96
CA VAL A 168 -8.45 6.96 17.75
C VAL A 168 -9.32 7.99 17.02
N ASP A 169 -10.63 7.86 17.21
CA ASP A 169 -11.63 8.81 16.75
C ASP A 169 -11.73 10.03 17.68
N GLU A 170 -12.60 10.99 17.34
CA GLU A 170 -12.79 12.22 18.13
C GLU A 170 -13.45 11.99 19.50
N TYR A 171 -14.06 10.82 19.70
CA TYR A 171 -14.71 10.43 20.95
C TYR A 171 -13.79 9.59 21.84
N GLY A 172 -12.55 9.32 21.40
CA GLY A 172 -11.57 8.50 22.11
C GLY A 172 -11.77 6.99 21.94
N GLY A 173 -12.65 6.58 21.02
CA GLY A 173 -12.80 5.19 20.60
C GLY A 173 -11.66 4.77 19.69
N VAL A 174 -11.37 3.47 19.64
CA VAL A 174 -10.40 2.92 18.69
C VAL A 174 -11.03 2.93 17.30
N ALA A 175 -10.44 3.66 16.37
CA ALA A 175 -10.85 3.65 14.96
C ALA A 175 -10.17 2.52 14.18
N GLY A 176 -8.92 2.19 14.55
CA GLY A 176 -8.11 1.21 13.85
C GLY A 176 -6.69 1.10 14.39
N LEU A 177 -5.79 0.53 13.59
CA LEU A 177 -4.35 0.57 13.81
C LEU A 177 -3.61 0.89 12.51
N ILE A 178 -2.37 1.31 12.64
CA ILE A 178 -1.48 1.55 11.52
C ILE A 178 -0.06 1.14 11.89
N THR A 179 0.67 0.59 10.94
CA THR A 179 2.03 0.11 11.12
C THR A 179 3.03 0.94 10.31
N ILE A 180 4.33 0.80 10.59
CA ILE A 180 5.35 1.47 9.77
C ILE A 180 5.40 0.87 8.37
N GLU A 181 5.13 -0.44 8.28
CA GLU A 181 5.09 -1.21 7.05
C GLU A 181 4.02 -0.65 6.10
N ASP A 182 2.80 -0.37 6.59
CA ASP A 182 1.72 0.25 5.79
C ASP A 182 2.13 1.61 5.19
N VAL A 183 2.89 2.41 5.95
CA VAL A 183 3.34 3.74 5.50
C VAL A 183 4.48 3.61 4.49
N LEU A 184 5.37 2.65 4.68
CA LEU A 184 6.45 2.37 3.72
C LEU A 184 5.92 1.78 2.42
N GLU A 185 4.87 0.97 2.47
CA GLU A 185 4.19 0.42 1.29
C GLU A 185 3.64 1.53 0.39
N GLN A 186 3.21 2.68 0.94
CA GLN A 186 2.79 3.82 0.12
C GLN A 186 3.94 4.48 -0.66
N ILE A 187 5.20 4.24 -0.25
CA ILE A 187 6.39 4.76 -0.93
C ILE A 187 6.93 3.70 -1.89
N VAL A 188 7.13 2.49 -1.38
CA VAL A 188 7.84 1.43 -2.10
C VAL A 188 6.90 0.62 -3.00
N GLY A 189 5.58 0.71 -2.77
CA GLY A 189 4.60 -0.24 -3.32
C GLY A 189 4.56 -1.54 -2.51
N ASP A 190 3.78 -2.52 -2.98
CA ASP A 190 3.79 -3.87 -2.41
C ASP A 190 5.24 -4.40 -2.45
N ILE A 191 5.84 -4.62 -1.29
CA ILE A 191 7.13 -5.30 -1.18
C ILE A 191 6.83 -6.79 -1.35
N GLU A 192 7.22 -7.35 -2.49
CA GLU A 192 7.09 -8.77 -2.78
C GLU A 192 7.81 -9.58 -1.69
N ASP A 193 7.08 -10.48 -1.03
CA ASP A 193 7.65 -11.30 0.03
C ASP A 193 8.71 -12.24 -0.59
N GLU A 194 9.69 -12.67 0.19
CA GLU A 194 10.75 -13.56 -0.26
C GLU A 194 10.19 -14.92 -0.77
N TYR A 195 8.93 -15.20 -0.45
CA TYR A 195 8.17 -16.38 -0.88
C TYR A 195 7.30 -16.17 -2.13
N ASP A 196 7.24 -14.95 -2.70
CA ASP A 196 6.40 -14.64 -3.88
C ASP A 196 7.10 -14.86 -5.22
N PHE A 197 8.41 -15.18 -5.18
CA PHE A 197 9.23 -15.45 -6.36
C PHE A 197 9.55 -16.94 -6.50
N ASP A 198 8.76 -17.63 -7.31
CA ASP A 198 9.37 -18.56 -8.26
C ASP A 198 9.48 -17.80 -9.59
N GLU A 199 10.65 -17.23 -9.89
CA GLU A 199 10.97 -16.71 -11.23
C GLU A 199 10.86 -17.79 -12.32
N GLU A 200 10.81 -19.09 -11.94
CA GLU A 200 10.55 -20.23 -12.83
C GLU A 200 9.05 -20.45 -13.16
N SER A 201 8.10 -19.76 -12.49
CA SER A 201 6.67 -20.09 -12.58
C SER A 201 5.92 -19.55 -13.81
N GLY A 202 6.57 -18.81 -14.71
CA GLY A 202 5.96 -18.29 -15.93
C GLY A 202 4.95 -17.15 -15.74
N ASN A 203 4.34 -16.68 -16.84
CA ASN A 203 3.45 -15.52 -16.87
C ASN A 203 2.03 -15.79 -16.31
N ILE A 204 1.62 -17.06 -16.28
CA ILE A 204 0.30 -17.53 -15.88
C ILE A 204 0.48 -18.65 -14.85
N ILE A 205 0.04 -18.40 -13.61
CA ILE A 205 0.21 -19.31 -12.48
C ILE A 205 -1.17 -19.77 -12.00
N ALA A 206 -1.43 -21.08 -12.09
CA ALA A 206 -2.67 -21.67 -11.63
C ALA A 206 -2.68 -21.83 -10.10
N SER A 207 -3.79 -21.50 -9.47
CA SER A 207 -4.07 -21.77 -8.06
C SER A 207 -4.96 -23.01 -7.91
N PRO A 208 -4.84 -23.77 -6.80
CA PRO A 208 -5.61 -25.01 -6.59
C PRO A 208 -7.14 -24.84 -6.58
N ASP A 209 -7.63 -23.62 -6.42
CA ASP A 209 -9.05 -23.26 -6.35
C ASP A 209 -9.64 -22.81 -7.70
N GLY A 210 -8.91 -23.02 -8.80
CA GLY A 210 -9.35 -22.68 -10.16
C GLY A 210 -9.21 -21.20 -10.51
N ARG A 211 -8.49 -20.42 -9.69
CA ARG A 211 -8.06 -19.06 -10.03
C ARG A 211 -6.68 -19.08 -10.66
N PHE A 212 -6.36 -18.03 -11.41
CA PHE A 212 -5.09 -17.88 -12.09
C PHE A 212 -4.52 -16.51 -11.79
N ARG A 213 -3.26 -16.44 -11.38
CA ARG A 213 -2.51 -15.21 -11.26
C ARG A 213 -1.78 -14.97 -12.58
N VAL A 214 -2.02 -13.83 -13.21
CA VAL A 214 -1.53 -13.52 -14.56
C VAL A 214 -0.78 -12.20 -14.53
N ARG A 215 0.45 -12.18 -15.06
CA ARG A 215 1.20 -10.94 -15.27
C ARG A 215 0.50 -10.11 -16.34
N ALA A 216 0.31 -8.82 -16.10
CA ALA A 216 -0.37 -7.94 -17.06
C ALA A 216 0.36 -7.83 -18.41
N LEU A 217 1.68 -8.05 -18.41
CA LEU A 217 2.52 -8.11 -19.62
C LEU A 217 2.37 -9.42 -20.42
N THR A 218 1.54 -10.36 -19.98
CA THR A 218 1.25 -11.58 -20.76
C THR A 218 0.68 -11.18 -22.11
N GLU A 219 1.30 -11.63 -23.20
CA GLU A 219 0.84 -11.40 -24.56
C GLU A 219 -0.55 -12.00 -24.77
N ILE A 220 -1.40 -11.34 -25.56
CA ILE A 220 -2.77 -11.79 -25.81
C ILE A 220 -2.77 -13.18 -26.47
N GLU A 221 -1.84 -13.45 -27.38
CA GLU A 221 -1.68 -14.78 -28.00
C GLU A 221 -1.43 -15.86 -26.95
N GLN A 222 -0.46 -15.63 -26.05
CA GLN A 222 -0.15 -16.55 -24.95
C GLN A 222 -1.36 -16.76 -24.02
N PHE A 223 -2.10 -15.70 -23.72
CA PHE A 223 -3.29 -15.78 -22.89
C PHE A 223 -4.41 -16.58 -23.57
N ASN A 224 -4.65 -16.33 -24.86
CA ASN A 224 -5.64 -17.04 -25.67
C ASN A 224 -5.35 -18.54 -25.71
N GLU A 225 -4.09 -18.94 -25.91
CA GLU A 225 -3.69 -20.35 -25.86
C GLU A 225 -3.98 -20.99 -24.50
N ALA A 226 -3.64 -20.31 -23.41
CA ALA A 226 -3.78 -20.83 -22.06
C ALA A 226 -5.24 -20.95 -21.59
N PHE A 227 -6.09 -19.98 -21.96
CA PHE A 227 -7.47 -19.91 -21.51
C PHE A 227 -8.50 -20.36 -22.56
N GLY A 228 -8.08 -20.64 -23.79
CA GLY A 228 -8.96 -21.01 -24.89
C GLY A 228 -9.89 -19.87 -25.30
N THR A 229 -9.39 -18.64 -25.25
CA THR A 229 -10.10 -17.41 -25.65
C THR A 229 -9.67 -16.94 -27.03
N ASP A 230 -10.37 -15.96 -27.58
CA ASP A 230 -10.11 -15.38 -28.91
C ASP A 230 -10.13 -13.85 -28.84
N TYR A 231 -9.39 -13.29 -27.87
CA TYR A 231 -9.28 -11.84 -27.74
C TYR A 231 -8.42 -11.27 -28.87
N PRO A 232 -8.82 -10.11 -29.45
CA PRO A 232 -8.07 -9.47 -30.52
C PRO A 232 -6.79 -8.80 -29.98
N ASP A 233 -5.75 -8.78 -30.81
CA ASP A 233 -4.42 -8.21 -30.53
C ASP A 233 -4.07 -7.05 -31.48
N ASP A 234 -5.07 -6.46 -32.15
CA ASP A 234 -4.89 -5.44 -33.19
C ASP A 234 -4.65 -4.02 -32.62
N GLU A 235 -5.27 -3.69 -31.49
CA GLU A 235 -5.11 -2.40 -30.82
C GLU A 235 -4.17 -2.42 -29.61
N VAL A 236 -3.96 -3.59 -29.00
CA VAL A 236 -3.17 -3.78 -27.77
C VAL A 236 -2.51 -5.16 -27.78
N ASP A 237 -1.26 -5.23 -27.32
CA ASP A 237 -0.48 -6.48 -27.40
C ASP A 237 -0.60 -7.38 -26.16
N THR A 238 -0.99 -6.80 -25.01
CA THR A 238 -0.96 -7.48 -23.70
C THR A 238 -2.31 -7.54 -23.02
N ILE A 239 -2.50 -8.53 -22.14
CA ILE A 239 -3.75 -8.69 -21.39
C ILE A 239 -4.04 -7.48 -20.47
N GLY A 240 -2.99 -6.85 -19.92
CA GLY A 240 -3.11 -5.62 -19.16
C GLY A 240 -3.60 -4.46 -20.03
N GLY A 241 -3.09 -4.36 -21.25
CA GLY A 241 -3.56 -3.43 -22.27
C GLY A 241 -5.03 -3.65 -22.61
N LEU A 242 -5.44 -4.89 -22.85
CA LEU A 242 -6.84 -5.27 -23.13
C LEU A 242 -7.79 -4.86 -22.00
N VAL A 243 -7.45 -5.20 -20.76
CA VAL A 243 -8.26 -4.85 -19.59
C VAL A 243 -8.36 -3.33 -19.43
N THR A 244 -7.24 -2.62 -19.56
CA THR A 244 -7.20 -1.15 -19.46
C THR A 244 -8.02 -0.49 -20.57
N HIS A 245 -7.92 -0.99 -21.80
CA HIS A 245 -8.69 -0.53 -22.94
C HIS A 245 -10.19 -0.69 -22.68
N HIS A 246 -10.62 -1.83 -22.15
CA HIS A 246 -12.03 -2.06 -21.80
C HIS A 246 -12.54 -1.12 -20.70
N PHE A 247 -11.71 -0.81 -19.69
CA PHE A 247 -12.06 0.18 -18.66
C PHE A 247 -12.08 1.62 -19.18
N GLY A 248 -11.39 1.91 -20.28
CA GLY A 248 -11.17 3.28 -20.80
C GLY A 248 -10.26 4.14 -19.92
N ARG A 249 -9.63 3.53 -18.90
CA ARG A 249 -8.65 4.12 -17.98
C ARG A 249 -7.90 2.99 -17.27
N VAL A 250 -6.81 3.33 -16.59
CA VAL A 250 -6.13 2.37 -15.70
C VAL A 250 -7.02 2.10 -14.48
N PRO A 251 -7.41 0.83 -14.22
CA PRO A 251 -8.23 0.47 -13.07
C PRO A 251 -7.41 0.34 -11.78
N HIS A 252 -8.03 0.66 -10.64
CA HIS A 252 -7.41 0.51 -9.32
C HIS A 252 -7.47 -0.95 -8.82
N ARG A 253 -6.62 -1.27 -7.85
CA ARG A 253 -6.63 -2.56 -7.15
C ARG A 253 -8.03 -2.91 -6.61
N GLY A 254 -8.44 -4.15 -6.82
CA GLY A 254 -9.74 -4.69 -6.42
C GLY A 254 -10.88 -4.43 -7.41
N GLU A 255 -10.70 -3.54 -8.39
CA GLU A 255 -11.67 -3.37 -9.48
C GLU A 255 -11.76 -4.64 -10.33
N LYS A 256 -12.94 -4.90 -10.91
CA LYS A 256 -13.23 -6.14 -11.64
C LYS A 256 -13.89 -5.83 -12.97
N VAL A 257 -13.47 -6.56 -14.00
CA VAL A 257 -14.12 -6.55 -15.32
C VAL A 257 -14.43 -7.98 -15.72
N ARG A 258 -15.56 -8.14 -16.41
CA ARG A 258 -15.92 -9.41 -17.05
C ARG A 258 -15.72 -9.24 -18.55
N LEU A 259 -14.93 -10.13 -19.14
CA LEU A 259 -14.80 -10.29 -20.59
C LEU A 259 -15.17 -11.74 -20.90
N ASP A 260 -16.17 -11.93 -21.75
CA ASP A 260 -16.73 -13.24 -22.10
C ASP A 260 -17.05 -14.11 -20.86
N ASP A 261 -16.42 -15.28 -20.74
CA ASP A 261 -16.58 -16.22 -19.64
C ASP A 261 -15.53 -16.05 -18.53
N LEU A 262 -14.72 -15.00 -18.58
CA LEU A 262 -13.67 -14.71 -17.60
C LEU A 262 -13.97 -13.45 -16.79
N ILE A 263 -13.58 -13.50 -15.51
CA ILE A 263 -13.59 -12.36 -14.60
C ILE A 263 -12.15 -12.05 -14.25
N PHE A 264 -11.76 -10.81 -14.53
CA PHE A 264 -10.47 -10.22 -14.25
C PHE A 264 -10.61 -9.30 -13.04
N GLU A 265 -9.80 -9.52 -12.03
CA GLU A 265 -9.70 -8.69 -10.83
C GLU A 265 -8.29 -8.11 -10.74
N ILE A 266 -8.18 -6.80 -10.54
CA ILE A 266 -6.89 -6.12 -10.46
C ILE A 266 -6.25 -6.45 -9.11
N LEU A 267 -5.16 -7.22 -9.11
CA LEU A 267 -4.40 -7.49 -7.90
C LEU A 267 -3.40 -6.38 -7.61
N ARG A 268 -2.73 -5.88 -8.65
CA ARG A 268 -1.68 -4.86 -8.55
C ARG A 268 -1.65 -4.02 -9.82
N GLY A 269 -1.44 -2.73 -9.67
CA GLY A 269 -1.32 -1.74 -10.74
C GLY A 269 -0.90 -0.40 -10.16
N ASP A 270 -0.31 0.46 -11.00
CA ASP A 270 0.00 1.85 -10.68
C ASP A 270 -0.93 2.80 -11.45
N ALA A 271 -0.62 4.11 -11.47
CA ALA A 271 -1.44 5.09 -12.17
C ALA A 271 -1.43 4.96 -13.70
N ARG A 272 -0.46 4.23 -14.27
CA ARG A 272 -0.19 4.14 -15.70
C ARG A 272 -0.55 2.77 -16.28
N GLN A 273 -0.41 1.70 -15.52
CA GLN A 273 -0.64 0.34 -16.01
C GLN A 273 -0.98 -0.66 -14.90
N ILE A 274 -1.60 -1.76 -15.32
CA ILE A 274 -1.84 -2.93 -14.47
C ILE A 274 -0.55 -3.76 -14.44
N HIS A 275 -0.22 -4.35 -13.29
CA HIS A 275 0.93 -5.25 -13.14
C HIS A 275 0.49 -6.71 -13.01
N MET A 276 -0.55 -6.98 -12.22
CA MET A 276 -1.02 -8.33 -11.92
C MET A 276 -2.54 -8.42 -11.91
N LEU A 277 -3.04 -9.50 -12.51
CA LEU A 277 -4.45 -9.84 -12.62
C LEU A 277 -4.74 -11.17 -11.91
N LEU A 278 -5.88 -11.25 -11.25
CA LEU A 278 -6.51 -12.50 -10.85
C LEU A 278 -7.60 -12.84 -11.86
N VAL A 279 -7.46 -13.96 -12.54
CA VAL A 279 -8.38 -14.41 -13.57
C VAL A 279 -9.11 -15.66 -13.08
N ARG A 280 -10.41 -15.73 -13.30
CA ARG A 280 -11.22 -16.92 -13.04
C ARG A 280 -12.33 -17.07 -14.06
N ARG A 281 -12.73 -18.31 -14.33
CA ARG A 281 -13.96 -18.55 -15.12
C ARG A 281 -15.20 -18.11 -14.34
N ASP A 282 -16.15 -17.52 -15.05
CA ASP A 282 -17.45 -17.17 -14.50
C ASP A 282 -18.33 -18.43 -14.41
N PRO A 283 -18.67 -18.90 -13.20
CA PRO A 283 -19.53 -20.07 -13.04
C PRO A 283 -20.94 -19.89 -13.61
N LEU A 284 -21.34 -18.65 -13.96
CA LEU A 284 -22.68 -18.33 -14.49
C LEU A 284 -22.75 -18.29 -16.03
N ALA A 285 -21.63 -18.41 -16.76
CA ALA A 285 -21.63 -18.35 -18.22
C ALA A 285 -22.44 -19.50 -18.86
N GLY A 286 -22.28 -20.73 -18.36
CA GLY A 286 -22.97 -21.92 -18.89
C GLY A 286 -24.47 -22.04 -18.57
N GLN A 287 -25.02 -21.19 -17.70
CA GLN A 287 -26.45 -21.21 -17.36
C GLN A 287 -27.29 -20.37 -18.34
N ARG A 288 -26.73 -19.31 -18.91
CA ARG A 288 -27.46 -18.40 -19.82
C ARG A 288 -27.58 -18.91 -21.25
N GLU A 289 -26.60 -19.68 -21.73
CA GLU A 289 -26.68 -20.32 -23.05
C GLU A 289 -27.81 -21.36 -23.14
N ARG A 290 -28.10 -22.04 -22.02
CA ARG A 290 -29.22 -23.02 -21.93
C ARG A 290 -30.59 -22.33 -21.91
N GLU A 291 -30.70 -21.15 -21.32
CA GLU A 291 -31.92 -20.35 -21.33
C GLU A 291 -32.18 -19.72 -22.71
N ALA A 292 -31.13 -19.27 -23.42
CA ALA A 292 -31.27 -18.73 -24.77
C ALA A 292 -31.76 -19.77 -25.80
N GLN A 293 -31.36 -21.05 -25.65
CA GLN A 293 -31.83 -22.13 -26.53
C GLN A 293 -33.27 -22.60 -26.23
N HIS A 294 -33.79 -22.36 -25.02
CA HIS A 294 -35.15 -22.77 -24.64
C HIS A 294 -36.26 -21.79 -25.07
N VAL A 295 -35.90 -20.58 -25.51
CA VAL A 295 -36.87 -19.56 -25.97
C VAL A 295 -37.14 -19.65 -27.49
N GLN A 296 -36.37 -20.46 -28.23
CA GLN A 296 -36.51 -20.66 -29.68
C GLN A 296 -37.18 -21.99 -30.09
N THR A 297 -37.78 -22.72 -29.15
CA THR A 297 -38.65 -23.90 -29.44
C THR A 297 -40.09 -23.59 -29.08
#